data_AF-A0A7C5R1R6-F1
#
_entry.id   AF-A0A7C5R1R6-F1
#
_cell.length_a   1.000
_cell.length_b   1.000
_cell.length_c   1.000
_cell.angle_alpha   90.00
_cell.angle_beta   90.00
_cell.angle_gamma   90.00
#
_symmetry.space_group_name_H-M   'P 1'
#
loop_
_entity.id
_entity.type
_entity.pdbx_description
1 polymer ?
#
loop_
_entity_poly.entity_id
_entity_poly.type
_entity_poly.pdbx_seq_one_letter_code
_entity_poly.pdbx_strand_id
1 'polypeptide(L)'
;MKPISELVVRLGEDFNWWLAPATDPTIARVAQHGVLDPRQVRELLEQLPQYHVHGLDPQWFDRAFRLFAMDAEIGEGSLRLVASDKGGETFALPVLDEDGDGPYQDFLDALAVARVRCLNAERHYARACTVDEMWEELDALDRDRYFSAEIIHAFDQINEILQWSPAEWDQP
;
A
#
# COMPACT_ATOMS: atom_id res chain seq x y z
N MET A 1 21.86 0.85 -1.17
CA MET A 1 21.16 1.43 0.00
C MET A 1 21.36 0.54 1.24
N LYS A 2 21.66 1.10 2.42
CA LYS A 2 21.76 0.31 3.67
C LYS A 2 20.36 -0.12 4.11
N PRO A 3 20.13 -1.35 4.57
CA PRO A 3 18.82 -1.74 5.07
C PRO A 3 18.47 -0.92 6.33
N ILE A 4 17.39 -0.17 6.27
CA ILE A 4 16.65 0.39 7.42
C ILE A 4 16.36 -0.75 8.40
N SER A 5 17.00 -0.68 9.57
CA SER A 5 16.92 -1.68 10.64
C SER A 5 16.08 -1.22 11.84
N GLU A 6 15.85 0.09 11.95
CA GLU A 6 15.09 0.73 13.02
C GLU A 6 14.41 1.98 12.44
N LEU A 7 13.22 2.29 12.92
CA LEU A 7 12.48 3.49 12.55
C LEU A 7 11.54 3.93 13.67
N VAL A 8 11.13 5.20 13.62
CA VAL A 8 10.15 5.78 14.53
C VAL A 8 8.90 6.11 13.73
N VAL A 9 7.74 5.69 14.24
CA VAL A 9 6.44 6.03 13.68
C VAL A 9 5.62 6.84 14.67
N ARG A 10 4.70 7.65 14.16
CA ARG A 10 3.74 8.43 14.94
C ARG A 10 2.33 8.21 14.37
N LEU A 11 1.35 8.11 15.25
CA LEU A 11 -0.05 8.08 14.88
C LEU A 11 -0.49 9.46 14.36
N GLY A 12 -1.05 9.50 13.15
CA GLY A 12 -1.64 10.68 12.54
C GLY A 12 -3.03 11.00 13.06
N GLU A 13 -3.55 12.17 12.69
CA GLU A 13 -4.94 12.58 13.00
C GLU A 13 -5.97 11.74 12.22
N ASP A 14 -5.53 11.11 11.14
CA ASP A 14 -6.27 10.16 10.30
C ASP A 14 -6.26 8.73 10.87
N PHE A 15 -5.69 8.53 12.07
CA PHE A 15 -5.51 7.23 12.72
C PHE A 15 -4.62 6.24 11.95
N ASN A 16 -3.84 6.70 10.98
CA ASN A 16 -2.80 5.92 10.32
C ASN A 16 -1.42 6.14 10.96
N TRP A 17 -0.50 5.20 10.72
CA TRP A 17 0.87 5.31 11.20
C TRP A 17 1.76 5.92 10.14
N TRP A 18 2.45 6.99 10.51
CA TRP A 18 3.34 7.72 9.63
C TRP A 18 4.76 7.66 10.16
N LEU A 19 5.75 7.65 9.27
CA LEU A 19 7.14 7.82 9.69
C LEU A 19 7.29 9.17 10.39
N ALA A 20 7.87 9.16 11.59
CA ALA A 20 8.23 10.42 12.24
C ALA A 20 9.26 11.15 11.38
N PRO A 21 9.28 12.50 11.38
CA PRO A 21 10.21 13.29 10.57
C PRO A 21 11.65 12.80 10.79
N ALA A 22 12.18 12.13 9.78
CA ALA A 22 13.51 11.54 9.84
C ALA A 22 14.54 12.56 9.37
N THR A 23 15.69 12.60 10.06
CA THR A 23 16.88 13.28 9.55
C THR A 23 17.53 12.52 8.40
N ASP A 24 17.18 11.23 8.21
CA ASP A 24 17.68 10.39 7.12
C ASP A 24 16.89 10.67 5.81
N PRO A 25 17.55 11.20 4.76
CA PRO A 25 16.90 11.49 3.48
C PRO A 25 16.31 10.24 2.79
N THR A 26 16.88 9.06 3.03
CA THR A 26 16.35 7.79 2.50
C THR A 26 15.00 7.47 3.13
N ILE A 27 14.83 7.76 4.43
CA ILE A 27 13.57 7.56 5.15
C ILE A 27 12.55 8.64 4.78
N ALA A 28 13.00 9.87 4.49
CA ALA A 28 12.11 10.99 4.18
C ALA A 28 11.28 10.79 2.88
N ARG A 29 11.77 10.03 1.90
CA ARG A 29 11.01 9.72 0.67
C ARG A 29 9.97 8.62 0.86
N VAL A 30 10.31 7.53 1.56
CA VAL A 30 9.32 6.49 1.94
C VAL A 30 8.30 6.98 2.97
N ALA A 31 8.57 8.07 3.69
CA ALA A 31 7.64 8.68 4.65
C ALA A 31 6.30 9.12 4.04
N GLN A 32 6.24 9.33 2.72
CA GLN A 32 5.04 9.78 2.02
C GLN A 32 3.99 8.66 1.81
N HIS A 33 4.34 7.40 2.04
CA HIS A 33 3.38 6.29 1.88
C HIS A 33 2.85 5.76 3.21
N GLY A 34 3.30 6.29 4.34
CA GLY A 34 2.94 5.77 5.65
C GLY A 34 3.44 4.34 5.92
N VAL A 35 2.97 3.76 7.02
CA VAL A 35 3.37 2.44 7.51
C VAL A 35 2.11 1.66 7.84
N LEU A 36 1.95 0.49 7.23
CA LEU A 36 0.82 -0.37 7.54
C LEU A 36 0.95 -0.89 8.97
N ASP A 37 -0.14 -0.82 9.73
CA ASP A 37 -0.20 -1.41 11.07
C ASP A 37 -0.56 -2.91 11.02
N PRO A 38 -0.38 -3.67 12.13
CA PRO A 38 -0.66 -5.11 12.16
C PRO A 38 -2.07 -5.54 11.75
N ARG A 39 -3.07 -4.66 11.88
CA ARG A 39 -4.46 -4.93 11.45
C ARG A 39 -4.58 -4.76 9.95
N GLN A 40 -4.03 -3.66 9.41
CA GLN A 40 -3.99 -3.40 7.96
C GLN A 40 -3.22 -4.50 7.22
N VAL A 41 -2.06 -4.92 7.74
CA VAL A 41 -1.27 -6.04 7.18
C VAL A 41 -2.11 -7.33 7.15
N ARG A 42 -2.80 -7.65 8.24
CA ARG A 42 -3.64 -8.85 8.32
C ARG A 42 -4.78 -8.82 7.32
N GLU A 43 -5.48 -7.69 7.24
CA GLU A 43 -6.58 -7.49 6.30
C GLU A 43 -6.12 -7.70 4.85
N LEU A 44 -4.99 -7.10 4.46
CA LEU A 44 -4.42 -7.32 3.13
C LEU A 44 -4.02 -8.79 2.91
N LEU A 45 -3.37 -9.43 3.88
CA LEU A 45 -2.99 -10.85 3.76
C LEU A 45 -4.19 -11.80 3.70
N GLU A 46 -5.34 -11.43 4.27
CA GLU A 46 -6.61 -12.15 4.14
C GLU A 46 -7.28 -11.90 2.78
N GLN A 47 -7.15 -10.69 2.23
CA GLN A 47 -7.82 -10.28 0.99
C GLN A 47 -7.04 -10.66 -0.28
N LEU A 48 -5.71 -10.51 -0.30
CA LEU A 48 -4.86 -10.75 -1.48
C LEU A 48 -4.97 -12.18 -2.07
N PRO A 49 -5.18 -13.25 -1.28
CA PRO A 49 -5.27 -14.60 -1.84
C PRO A 49 -6.32 -14.81 -2.91
N GLN A 50 -7.41 -14.04 -2.93
CA GLN A 50 -8.43 -14.14 -3.98
C GLN A 50 -7.90 -13.75 -5.37
N TYR A 51 -6.83 -12.94 -5.44
CA TYR A 51 -6.24 -12.47 -6.69
C TYR A 51 -5.16 -13.41 -7.23
N HIS A 52 -4.75 -14.45 -6.49
CA HIS A 52 -3.76 -15.42 -6.95
C HIS A 52 -4.21 -16.16 -8.22
N VAL A 53 -5.49 -16.55 -8.29
CA VAL A 53 -6.07 -17.18 -9.48
C VAL A 53 -6.14 -16.22 -10.68
N HIS A 54 -6.03 -14.91 -10.43
CA HIS A 54 -5.98 -13.86 -11.44
C HIS A 54 -4.55 -13.41 -11.78
N GLY A 55 -3.54 -14.10 -11.26
CA GLY A 55 -2.14 -13.94 -11.63
C GLY A 55 -1.30 -13.08 -10.69
N LEU A 56 -1.82 -12.72 -9.50
CA LEU A 56 -1.01 -12.10 -8.46
C LEU A 56 -0.09 -13.16 -7.81
N ASP A 57 1.23 -12.98 -7.93
CA ASP A 57 2.22 -13.83 -7.25
C ASP A 57 2.07 -13.67 -5.71
N PRO A 58 1.90 -14.76 -4.93
CA PRO A 58 1.82 -14.71 -3.48
C PRO A 58 3.02 -14.04 -2.79
N GLN A 59 4.17 -13.99 -3.47
CA GLN A 59 5.39 -13.37 -2.94
C GLN A 59 5.42 -11.85 -3.08
N TRP A 60 4.45 -11.22 -3.76
CA TRP A 60 4.48 -9.79 -3.98
C TRP A 60 4.48 -8.99 -2.68
N PHE A 61 3.68 -9.39 -1.69
CA PHE A 61 3.64 -8.71 -0.40
C PHE A 61 5.01 -8.71 0.29
N ASP A 62 5.68 -9.87 0.33
CA ASP A 62 7.01 -10.02 0.94
C ASP A 62 8.09 -9.21 0.21
N ARG A 63 7.92 -8.96 -1.10
CA ARG A 63 8.84 -8.13 -1.90
C ARG A 63 8.57 -6.64 -1.71
N ALA A 64 7.31 -6.26 -1.67
CA ALA A 64 6.84 -4.88 -1.62
C ALA A 64 7.01 -4.23 -0.25
N PHE A 65 7.08 -5.03 0.82
CA PHE A 65 7.12 -4.53 2.18
C PHE A 65 8.29 -5.04 2.99
N ARG A 66 8.86 -4.16 3.81
CA ARG A 66 9.74 -4.54 4.91
C ARG A 66 8.97 -4.59 6.21
N LEU A 67 9.08 -5.69 6.93
CA LEU A 67 8.39 -5.91 8.19
C LEU A 67 9.17 -5.39 9.39
N PHE A 68 8.44 -4.83 10.35
CA PHE A 68 8.96 -4.33 11.61
C PHE A 68 8.10 -4.78 12.79
N ALA A 69 8.75 -5.07 13.92
CA ALA A 69 8.09 -5.33 15.19
C ALA A 69 8.16 -4.08 16.08
N MET A 70 7.15 -3.90 16.93
CA MET A 70 7.21 -2.88 17.98
C MET A 70 8.30 -3.24 18.99
N ASP A 71 9.20 -2.29 19.24
CA ASP A 71 10.25 -2.44 20.25
C ASP A 71 9.91 -1.65 21.53
N ALA A 72 9.49 -0.39 21.39
CA ALA A 72 9.13 0.45 22.53
C ALA A 72 8.12 1.55 22.16
N GLU A 73 7.25 1.91 23.10
CA GLU A 73 6.56 3.20 23.11
C GLU A 73 7.52 4.29 23.59
N ILE A 74 7.67 5.38 22.83
CA ILE A 74 8.68 6.41 23.12
C ILE A 74 8.11 7.81 23.35
N GLY A 75 6.78 7.95 23.37
CA GLY A 75 6.06 9.20 23.61
C GLY A 75 4.57 9.08 23.28
N GLU A 76 3.80 10.15 23.51
CA GLU A 76 2.37 10.16 23.16
C GLU A 76 2.18 9.88 21.65
N GLY A 77 1.60 8.72 21.36
CA GLY A 77 1.31 8.27 20.00
C GLY A 77 2.53 7.94 19.14
N SER A 78 3.71 7.69 19.72
CA SER A 78 4.94 7.37 18.96
C SER A 78 5.55 6.02 19.37
N LEU A 79 5.95 5.23 18.38
CA LEU A 79 6.58 3.91 18.56
C LEU A 79 7.97 3.88 17.92
N ARG A 80 8.90 3.20 18.59
CA ARG A 80 10.12 2.69 17.97
C ARG A 80 9.86 1.29 17.43
N LEU A 81 10.17 1.07 16.16
CA LEU A 81 10.06 -0.21 15.48
C LEU A 81 11.43 -0.72 15.06
N VAL A 82 11.63 -2.04 15.11
CA VAL A 82 12.87 -2.72 14.69
C VAL A 82 12.56 -3.75 13.63
N ALA A 83 13.46 -3.92 12.65
CA ALA A 83 13.26 -4.86 11.55
C ALA A 83 13.04 -6.28 12.09
N SER A 84 12.06 -6.98 11.52
CA SER A 84 11.66 -8.33 11.94
C SER A 84 11.50 -9.22 10.72
N ASP A 85 11.97 -10.46 10.84
CA ASP A 85 11.76 -11.56 9.89
C ASP A 85 10.57 -12.46 10.28
N LYS A 86 9.97 -12.22 11.46
CA LYS A 86 8.88 -13.04 11.98
C LYS A 86 7.54 -12.62 11.38
N GLY A 87 6.77 -13.59 10.88
CA GLY A 87 5.34 -13.43 10.62
C GLY A 87 4.55 -13.30 11.92
N GLY A 88 3.65 -12.32 12.01
CA GLY A 88 2.87 -12.02 13.22
C GLY A 88 2.27 -10.61 13.18
N GLU A 89 2.03 -10.01 14.36
CA GLU A 89 1.58 -8.61 14.49
C GLU A 89 2.72 -7.63 14.15
N THR A 90 3.03 -7.52 12.86
CA THR A 90 4.11 -6.67 12.34
C THR A 90 3.57 -5.47 11.59
N PHE A 91 4.28 -4.36 11.72
CA PHE A 91 4.14 -3.21 10.84
C PHE A 91 4.82 -3.48 9.50
N ALA A 92 4.37 -2.84 8.43
CA ALA A 92 4.95 -3.01 7.10
C ALA A 92 5.22 -1.66 6.43
N LEU A 93 6.48 -1.44 6.04
CA LEU A 93 6.94 -0.24 5.33
C LEU A 93 7.10 -0.55 3.84
N PRO A 94 6.51 0.25 2.93
CA PRO A 94 6.76 0.15 1.50
C PRO A 94 8.26 0.18 1.15
N VAL A 95 8.69 -0.72 0.27
CA VAL A 95 10.05 -0.76 -0.25
C VAL A 95 10.10 -0.01 -1.58
N LEU A 96 10.80 1.12 -1.57
CA LEU A 96 11.05 1.96 -2.73
C LEU A 96 12.55 2.12 -2.97
N ASP A 97 12.93 2.45 -4.20
CA ASP A 97 14.28 2.82 -4.58
C ASP A 97 14.55 4.33 -4.47
N GLU A 98 15.70 4.77 -4.99
CA GLU A 98 16.13 6.17 -4.92
C GLU A 98 15.30 7.12 -5.80
N ASP A 99 14.56 6.60 -6.78
CA ASP A 99 13.73 7.39 -7.68
C ASP A 99 12.27 7.48 -7.18
N GLY A 100 11.87 6.59 -6.27
CA GLY A 100 10.49 6.46 -5.79
C GLY A 100 9.71 5.36 -6.51
N ASP A 101 10.41 4.63 -7.39
CA ASP A 101 9.97 3.38 -7.98
C ASP A 101 10.30 2.22 -7.02
N GLY A 102 10.18 0.99 -7.49
CA GLY A 102 10.67 -0.20 -6.80
C GLY A 102 9.58 -1.20 -6.44
N PRO A 103 9.90 -2.17 -5.55
CA PRO A 103 9.05 -3.33 -5.33
C PRO A 103 7.61 -3.01 -4.91
N TYR A 104 7.38 -1.89 -4.21
CA TYR A 104 6.04 -1.45 -3.87
C TYR A 104 5.24 -0.99 -5.10
N GLN A 105 5.83 -0.23 -6.03
CA GLN A 105 5.18 0.17 -7.27
C GLN A 105 4.90 -1.04 -8.17
N ASP A 106 5.88 -1.95 -8.31
CA ASP A 106 5.69 -3.21 -9.05
C ASP A 106 4.51 -4.04 -8.50
N PHE A 107 4.31 -3.99 -7.17
CA PHE A 107 3.17 -4.64 -6.52
C PHE A 107 1.84 -3.95 -6.85
N LEU A 108 1.77 -2.62 -6.84
CA LEU A 108 0.55 -1.89 -7.23
C LEU A 108 0.17 -2.20 -8.68
N ASP A 109 1.14 -2.21 -9.60
CA ASP A 109 0.94 -2.60 -11.01
C ASP A 109 0.42 -4.04 -11.14
N ALA A 110 1.07 -4.98 -10.46
CA ALA A 110 0.64 -6.38 -10.47
C ALA A 110 -0.77 -6.55 -9.88
N LEU A 111 -1.10 -5.79 -8.83
CA LEU A 111 -2.40 -5.81 -8.19
C LEU A 111 -3.48 -5.24 -9.10
N ALA A 112 -3.22 -4.12 -9.79
CA ALA A 112 -4.14 -3.53 -10.75
C ALA A 112 -4.46 -4.49 -11.90
N VAL A 113 -3.45 -5.15 -12.47
CA VAL A 113 -3.64 -6.19 -13.49
C VAL A 113 -4.49 -7.34 -12.96
N ALA A 114 -4.20 -7.83 -11.75
CA ALA A 114 -4.96 -8.94 -11.15
C ALA A 114 -6.41 -8.54 -10.84
N ARG A 115 -6.65 -7.30 -10.38
CA ARG A 115 -7.97 -6.75 -10.13
C ARG A 115 -8.81 -6.66 -11.40
N VAL A 116 -8.27 -6.09 -12.48
CA VAL A 116 -8.98 -6.00 -13.77
C VAL A 116 -9.32 -7.38 -14.30
N ARG A 117 -8.42 -8.36 -14.17
CA ARG A 117 -8.69 -9.76 -14.54
C ARG A 117 -9.80 -10.39 -13.68
N CYS A 118 -9.81 -10.13 -12.38
CA CYS A 118 -10.85 -10.56 -11.45
C CYS A 118 -12.22 -9.99 -11.88
N LEU A 119 -12.30 -8.68 -12.07
CA LEU A 119 -13.52 -8.00 -12.52
C LEU A 119 -14.05 -8.57 -13.84
N ASN A 120 -13.20 -8.69 -14.86
CA ASN A 120 -13.58 -9.22 -16.16
C ASN A 120 -13.97 -10.71 -16.14
N ALA A 121 -13.51 -11.47 -15.15
CA ALA A 121 -13.87 -12.87 -14.97
C ALA A 121 -15.19 -13.04 -14.20
N GLU A 122 -15.47 -12.17 -13.24
CA GLU A 122 -16.63 -12.28 -12.34
C GLU A 122 -17.86 -11.50 -12.81
N ARG A 123 -17.69 -10.55 -13.71
CA ARG A 123 -18.75 -9.65 -14.19
C ARG A 123 -18.90 -9.72 -15.71
N HIS A 124 -20.12 -9.46 -16.18
CA HIS A 124 -20.44 -9.40 -17.62
C HIS A 124 -20.55 -7.95 -18.08
N TYR A 125 -19.41 -7.31 -18.28
CA TYR A 125 -19.38 -5.94 -18.79
C TYR A 125 -19.73 -5.88 -20.28
N ALA A 126 -20.29 -4.73 -20.72
CA ALA A 126 -20.51 -4.45 -22.14
C ALA A 126 -19.20 -4.40 -22.95
N ARG A 127 -18.12 -3.93 -22.30
CA ARG A 127 -16.73 -3.99 -22.77
C ARG A 127 -15.84 -4.41 -21.61
N ALA A 128 -14.78 -5.18 -21.88
CA ALA A 128 -13.82 -5.55 -20.86
C ALA A 128 -13.16 -4.29 -20.28
N CYS A 129 -13.05 -4.22 -18.96
CA CYS A 129 -12.28 -3.18 -18.28
C CYS A 129 -10.80 -3.32 -18.61
N THR A 130 -10.10 -2.20 -18.62
CA THR A 130 -8.66 -2.16 -18.84
C THR A 130 -7.93 -1.60 -17.63
N VAL A 131 -6.64 -1.92 -17.52
CA VAL A 131 -5.76 -1.36 -16.47
C VAL A 131 -5.54 0.14 -16.72
N ASP A 132 -5.45 0.55 -17.98
CA ASP A 132 -5.32 1.96 -18.36
C ASP A 132 -6.52 2.80 -17.87
N GLU A 133 -7.75 2.31 -18.05
CA GLU A 133 -8.95 2.98 -17.52
C GLU A 133 -8.91 3.13 -15.99
N MET A 134 -8.45 2.11 -15.26
CA MET A 134 -8.28 2.19 -13.80
C MET A 134 -7.27 3.26 -13.41
N TRP A 135 -6.10 3.26 -14.04
CA TRP A 135 -5.04 4.22 -13.72
C TRP A 135 -5.43 5.64 -14.10
N GLU A 136 -6.10 5.86 -15.23
CA GLU A 136 -6.61 7.17 -15.60
C GLU A 136 -7.55 7.75 -14.53
N GLU A 137 -8.42 6.91 -13.95
CA GLU A 137 -9.34 7.33 -12.88
C GLU A 137 -8.63 7.57 -11.55
N LEU A 138 -7.72 6.67 -11.14
CA LEU A 138 -6.95 6.82 -9.89
C LEU A 138 -5.99 8.02 -9.96
N ASP A 139 -5.32 8.24 -11.08
CA ASP A 139 -4.46 9.41 -11.30
C ASP A 139 -5.25 10.73 -11.26
N ALA A 140 -6.51 10.72 -11.70
CA ALA A 140 -7.39 11.88 -11.59
C ALA A 140 -7.72 12.18 -10.13
N LEU A 141 -8.03 11.15 -9.32
CA LEU A 141 -8.26 11.29 -7.87
C LEU A 141 -7.02 11.82 -7.16
N ASP A 142 -5.84 11.28 -7.47
CA ASP A 142 -4.57 11.67 -6.85
C ASP A 142 -4.17 13.10 -7.21
N ARG A 143 -4.47 13.54 -8.42
CA ARG A 143 -4.26 14.93 -8.85
C ARG A 143 -5.12 15.90 -8.03
N ASP A 144 -6.38 15.57 -7.78
CA ASP A 144 -7.27 16.38 -6.96
C ASP A 144 -6.78 16.46 -5.50
N ARG A 145 -6.26 15.35 -4.97
CA ARG A 145 -5.64 15.27 -3.63
C ARG A 145 -4.31 16.03 -3.52
N TYR A 146 -3.53 16.04 -4.59
CA TYR A 146 -2.31 16.85 -4.65
C TYR A 146 -2.62 18.34 -4.47
N PHE A 147 -3.71 18.83 -5.06
CA PHE A 147 -4.16 20.21 -4.87
C PHE A 147 -4.66 20.50 -3.44
N SER A 148 -5.12 19.50 -2.70
CA SER A 148 -5.49 19.62 -1.28
C SER A 148 -4.33 19.37 -0.30
N ALA A 149 -3.12 19.07 -0.81
CA ALA A 149 -1.95 18.66 -0.02
C ALA A 149 -2.20 17.42 0.86
N GLU A 150 -3.08 16.54 0.40
CA GLU A 150 -3.36 15.26 1.05
C GLU A 150 -2.30 14.23 0.64
N ILE A 151 -1.74 13.53 1.63
CA ILE A 151 -0.79 12.44 1.43
C ILE A 151 -1.57 11.13 1.53
N ILE A 152 -1.42 10.26 0.55
CA ILE A 152 -2.20 9.01 0.48
C ILE A 152 -1.43 7.91 1.20
N HIS A 153 -2.07 7.32 2.20
CA HIS A 153 -1.49 6.21 2.93
C HIS A 153 -1.44 4.96 2.04
N ALA A 154 -0.41 4.12 2.17
CA ALA A 154 -0.24 2.91 1.37
C ALA A 154 -1.46 1.98 1.46
N PHE A 155 -2.10 1.92 2.62
CA PHE A 155 -3.32 1.15 2.80
C PHE A 155 -4.46 1.65 1.91
N ASP A 156 -4.59 2.97 1.75
CA ASP A 156 -5.63 3.58 0.94
C ASP A 156 -5.32 3.38 -0.55
N GLN A 157 -4.06 3.56 -0.98
CA GLN A 157 -3.64 3.29 -2.36
C GLN A 157 -3.96 1.84 -2.78
N ILE A 158 -3.66 0.87 -1.91
CA ILE A 158 -3.94 -0.54 -2.17
C ILE A 158 -5.46 -0.78 -2.21
N ASN A 159 -6.21 -0.21 -1.26
CA ASN A 159 -7.66 -0.36 -1.22
C ASN A 159 -8.36 0.28 -2.41
N GLU A 160 -7.87 1.41 -2.90
CA GLU A 160 -8.41 2.07 -4.09
C GLU A 160 -8.33 1.17 -5.31
N ILE A 161 -7.19 0.49 -5.53
CA ILE A 161 -7.06 -0.53 -6.56
C ILE A 161 -8.04 -1.69 -6.29
N LEU A 162 -8.06 -2.23 -5.07
CA LEU A 162 -8.89 -3.39 -4.71
C LEU A 162 -10.39 -3.12 -4.82
N GLN A 163 -10.81 -1.89 -4.58
CA GLN A 163 -12.21 -1.46 -4.59
C GLN A 163 -12.62 -0.86 -5.94
N TRP A 164 -11.67 -0.47 -6.79
CA TRP A 164 -11.96 0.07 -8.10
C TRP A 164 -12.87 -0.85 -8.91
N SER A 165 -13.80 -0.22 -9.61
CA SER A 165 -14.71 -0.80 -10.59
C SER A 165 -15.09 0.34 -11.54
N PRO A 166 -15.23 0.10 -12.85
CA PRO A 166 -15.65 1.15 -13.76
C PRO A 166 -17.01 1.73 -13.35
N ALA A 167 -17.15 3.05 -13.47
CA ALA A 167 -18.38 3.78 -13.13
C ALA A 167 -19.61 3.31 -13.92
N GLU A 168 -19.42 2.59 -15.03
CA GLU A 168 -20.52 2.25 -15.93
C GLU A 168 -21.59 1.35 -15.32
N TRP A 169 -21.40 0.64 -14.20
CA TRP A 169 -22.52 -0.12 -13.58
C TRP A 169 -22.46 -0.25 -12.05
N ASP A 170 -23.29 0.58 -11.41
CA ASP A 170 -23.94 0.34 -10.12
C ASP A 170 -25.45 0.28 -10.40
N GLN A 171 -25.95 -0.79 -11.04
CA GLN A 171 -27.38 -1.18 -11.04
C GLN A 171 -27.62 -2.57 -11.68
N PRO A 172 -28.70 -3.27 -11.26
CA PRO A 172 -28.77 -4.72 -11.03
C PRO A 172 -28.93 -5.62 -12.25
#